data_AF-A0A0D2HMU9-F1
#
_entry.id   AF-A0A0D2HMU9-F1
#
_cell.length_a   1.000
_cell.length_b   1.000
_cell.length_c   1.000
_cell.angle_alpha   90.00
_cell.angle_beta   90.00
_cell.angle_gamma   90.00
#
_symmetry.space_group_name_H-M   'P 1'
#
loop_
_entity.id
_entity.type
_entity.pdbx_description
1 polymer ?
#
loop_
_entity_poly.entity_id
_entity_poly.type
_entity_poly.pdbx_seq_one_letter_code
_entity_poly.pdbx_strand_id
1 'polypeptide(L)'
;MASDGYCDLGTFTTPITTTSFKAQKWFDQGILWSYGFNHDEAIKCVVYASGPNHNKVWASFDQDDLRQSVATSHGLSREAMRHVAHLTPKEAALCNAIQSRYPSRDIPFDFETSNRSYAEAMRKVYDEFGQEGLNKMFDPHTGQPIVGSPVHEVTKLLEDGLKDPACRKHLGILHLYIHHMEMSANPAVALPAADLLRPLCPDGGHLKHMPSHLDVLVGD
;
A
#
# COMPACT_ATOMS: atom_id res chain seq x y z
N MET A 1 -28.68 -12.99 17.15
CA MET A 1 -28.01 -12.67 15.87
C MET A 1 -26.53 -12.78 16.15
N ALA A 2 -25.90 -13.88 15.75
CA ALA A 2 -24.48 -14.10 15.98
C ALA A 2 -23.69 -13.12 15.10
N SER A 3 -22.76 -12.36 15.70
CA SER A 3 -21.71 -11.72 14.94
C SER A 3 -20.89 -12.83 14.28
N ASP A 4 -20.99 -12.98 12.96
CA ASP A 4 -19.96 -13.70 12.21
C ASP A 4 -18.64 -13.05 12.62
N GLY A 5 -17.74 -13.79 13.28
CA GLY A 5 -16.54 -13.29 13.96
C GLY A 5 -15.47 -12.73 13.02
N TYR A 6 -15.85 -11.82 12.14
CA TYR A 6 -15.02 -11.09 11.21
C TYR A 6 -14.68 -9.72 11.77
N CYS A 7 -13.40 -9.34 11.69
CA CYS A 7 -12.90 -8.03 12.07
C CYS A 7 -13.60 -6.90 11.28
N ASP A 8 -13.97 -5.84 11.98
CA ASP A 8 -14.44 -4.58 11.41
C ASP A 8 -13.25 -3.74 10.92
N LEU A 9 -12.95 -3.87 9.63
CA LEU A 9 -11.89 -3.13 8.93
C LEU A 9 -12.40 -1.83 8.28
N GLY A 10 -13.63 -1.42 8.60
CA GLY A 10 -14.30 -0.28 7.98
C GLY A 10 -15.04 -0.62 6.68
N THR A 11 -15.56 0.43 6.04
CA THR A 11 -16.46 0.34 4.86
C THR A 11 -15.78 0.72 3.55
N PHE A 12 -14.47 0.94 3.55
CA PHE A 12 -13.72 1.29 2.35
C PHE A 12 -13.70 0.11 1.37
N THR A 13 -13.97 0.39 0.09
CA THR A 13 -14.01 -0.59 -0.99
C THR A 13 -13.23 -0.07 -2.18
N THR A 14 -12.56 -0.96 -2.89
CA THR A 14 -11.92 -0.70 -4.18
C THR A 14 -12.64 -1.55 -5.22
N PRO A 15 -13.65 -1.00 -5.92
CA PRO A 15 -14.43 -1.75 -6.88
C PRO A 15 -13.54 -2.40 -7.95
N ILE A 16 -13.71 -3.70 -8.14
CA ILE A 16 -13.02 -4.47 -9.18
C ILE A 16 -14.02 -5.01 -10.21
N THR A 17 -13.53 -5.31 -11.41
CA THR A 17 -14.30 -5.97 -12.45
C THR A 17 -14.58 -7.41 -12.04
N THR A 18 -15.73 -7.61 -11.39
CA THR A 18 -16.23 -8.93 -11.00
C THR A 18 -17.75 -8.92 -10.87
N THR A 19 -18.38 -10.06 -11.12
CA THR A 19 -19.80 -10.29 -10.79
C THR A 19 -19.95 -11.04 -9.46
N SER A 20 -18.85 -11.47 -8.85
CA SER A 20 -18.85 -12.24 -7.60
C SER A 20 -18.72 -11.31 -6.39
N PHE A 21 -19.80 -11.20 -5.61
CA PHE A 21 -19.79 -10.49 -4.33
C PHE A 21 -18.68 -11.00 -3.39
N LYS A 22 -18.41 -12.30 -3.41
CA LYS A 22 -17.34 -12.90 -2.60
C LYS A 22 -15.96 -12.42 -3.07
N ALA A 23 -15.73 -12.31 -4.38
CA ALA A 23 -14.45 -11.83 -4.91
C ALA A 23 -14.19 -10.37 -4.54
N GLN A 24 -15.21 -9.51 -4.68
CA GLN A 24 -15.11 -8.11 -4.25
C GLN A 24 -14.79 -8.00 -2.76
N LYS A 25 -15.51 -8.76 -1.91
CA LYS A 25 -15.29 -8.74 -0.46
C LYS A 25 -13.87 -9.18 -0.08
N TRP A 26 -13.36 -10.26 -0.69
CA TRP A 26 -11.99 -10.72 -0.43
C TRP A 26 -10.93 -9.74 -0.96
N PHE A 27 -11.17 -9.11 -2.10
CA PHE A 27 -10.27 -8.07 -2.62
C PHE A 27 -10.20 -6.87 -1.68
N ASP A 28 -11.35 -6.36 -1.25
CA ASP A 28 -11.45 -5.26 -0.30
C ASP A 28 -10.72 -5.60 1.01
N GLN A 29 -10.96 -6.79 1.57
CA GLN A 29 -10.24 -7.25 2.77
C GLN A 29 -8.73 -7.34 2.57
N GLY A 30 -8.28 -7.84 1.41
CA GLY A 30 -6.85 -7.92 1.10
C GLY A 30 -6.18 -6.57 0.99
N ILE A 31 -6.83 -5.60 0.36
CA ILE A 31 -6.34 -4.22 0.28
C ILE A 31 -6.32 -3.56 1.67
N LEU A 32 -7.37 -3.74 2.46
CA LEU A 32 -7.45 -3.22 3.83
C LEU A 32 -6.36 -3.80 4.73
N TRP A 33 -6.12 -5.12 4.66
CA TRP A 33 -5.03 -5.76 5.38
C TRP A 33 -3.66 -5.33 4.87
N SER A 34 -3.53 -5.07 3.57
CA SER A 34 -2.30 -4.53 2.97
C SER A 34 -2.01 -3.13 3.50
N TYR A 35 -3.03 -2.26 3.62
CA TYR A 35 -2.88 -0.97 4.30
C TYR A 35 -2.57 -1.15 5.79
N GLY A 36 -3.22 -2.09 6.47
CA GLY A 36 -2.91 -2.41 7.86
C GLY A 36 -1.56 -3.09 8.10
N PHE A 37 -0.74 -3.29 7.05
CA PHE A 37 0.52 -4.05 7.09
C PHE A 37 0.41 -5.44 7.75
N ASN A 38 -0.79 -6.04 7.72
CA ASN A 38 -1.02 -7.40 8.17
C ASN A 38 -0.77 -8.37 6.99
N HIS A 39 0.49 -8.73 6.82
CA HIS A 39 0.98 -9.50 5.67
C HIS A 39 0.31 -10.89 5.56
N ASP A 40 0.16 -11.60 6.69
CA ASP A 40 -0.37 -12.96 6.71
C ASP A 40 -1.84 -13.01 6.29
N GLU A 41 -2.66 -12.03 6.71
CA GLU A 41 -4.06 -11.95 6.29
C GLU A 41 -4.21 -11.36 4.88
N ALA A 42 -3.34 -10.41 4.50
CA ALA A 42 -3.37 -9.81 3.17
C ALA A 42 -3.01 -10.81 2.06
N ILE A 43 -2.03 -11.69 2.28
CA ILE A 43 -1.62 -12.74 1.30
C ILE A 43 -2.73 -13.73 1.01
N LYS A 44 -3.59 -14.03 1.99
CA LYS A 44 -4.76 -14.90 1.78
C LYS A 44 -5.76 -14.30 0.80
N CYS A 45 -5.70 -13.00 0.58
CA CYS A 45 -6.71 -12.21 -0.11
C CYS A 45 -6.22 -11.63 -1.44
N VAL A 46 -5.01 -11.04 -1.48
CA VAL A 46 -4.45 -10.36 -2.66
C VAL A 46 -2.96 -10.63 -2.81
N VAL A 47 -2.56 -10.95 -4.03
CA VAL A 47 -1.19 -11.33 -4.44
C VAL A 47 -0.19 -10.19 -4.28
N TYR A 48 -0.66 -8.95 -4.42
CA TYR A 48 0.14 -7.76 -4.14
C TYR A 48 0.81 -7.84 -2.76
N ALA A 49 0.13 -8.44 -1.79
CA ALA A 49 0.63 -8.59 -0.43
C ALA A 49 1.69 -9.68 -0.26
N SER A 50 1.92 -10.56 -1.25
CA SER A 50 2.92 -11.64 -1.20
C SER A 50 4.36 -11.14 -1.35
N GLY A 51 4.57 -9.88 -1.71
CA GLY A 51 5.89 -9.25 -1.77
C GLY A 51 6.20 -8.38 -0.56
N PRO A 52 7.35 -7.69 -0.55
CA PRO A 52 7.75 -6.85 0.55
C PRO A 52 6.80 -5.66 0.71
N ASN A 53 6.65 -5.20 1.93
CA ASN A 53 5.97 -3.95 2.25
C ASN A 53 6.89 -3.08 3.12
N HIS A 54 6.37 -1.96 3.62
CA HIS A 54 7.14 -1.04 4.45
C HIS A 54 7.77 -1.71 5.69
N ASN A 55 7.06 -2.68 6.28
CA ASN A 55 7.46 -3.36 7.51
C ASN A 55 8.29 -4.62 7.28
N LYS A 56 8.19 -5.26 6.11
CA LYS A 56 8.92 -6.48 5.74
C LYS A 56 9.59 -6.27 4.39
N VAL A 57 10.81 -5.74 4.41
CA VAL A 57 11.65 -5.60 3.21
C VAL A 57 12.18 -6.97 2.77
N TRP A 58 12.62 -7.11 1.51
CA TRP A 58 13.14 -8.38 0.99
C TRP A 58 14.26 -8.98 1.85
N ALA A 59 15.11 -8.15 2.45
CA ALA A 59 16.18 -8.59 3.34
C ALA A 59 15.70 -9.28 4.63
N SER A 60 14.40 -9.17 4.97
CA SER A 60 13.79 -9.78 6.15
C SER A 60 13.13 -11.13 5.88
N PHE A 61 13.14 -11.63 4.63
CA PHE A 61 12.59 -12.95 4.30
C PHE A 61 13.70 -14.01 4.40
N ASP A 62 13.37 -15.17 4.97
CA ASP A 62 14.26 -16.34 4.88
C ASP A 62 14.22 -16.95 3.46
N GLN A 63 15.11 -17.91 3.18
CA GLN A 63 15.24 -18.47 1.82
C GLN A 63 13.99 -19.21 1.33
N ASP A 64 13.23 -19.85 2.22
CA ASP A 64 12.06 -20.64 1.82
C ASP A 64 10.86 -19.73 1.59
N ASP A 65 10.66 -18.76 2.47
CA ASP A 65 9.66 -17.71 2.33
C ASP A 65 9.90 -16.88 1.05
N LEU A 66 11.15 -16.50 0.78
CA LEU A 66 11.52 -15.72 -0.40
C LEU A 66 11.32 -16.53 -1.69
N ARG A 67 11.66 -17.83 -1.71
CA ARG A 67 11.37 -18.73 -2.85
C ARG A 67 9.88 -18.85 -3.12
N GLN A 68 9.09 -19.12 -2.07
CA GLN A 68 7.64 -19.30 -2.20
C GLN A 68 6.96 -18.00 -2.64
N SER A 69 7.33 -16.88 -2.02
CA SER A 69 6.78 -15.55 -2.30
C SER A 69 7.04 -15.12 -3.74
N VAL A 70 8.28 -15.26 -4.24
CA VAL A 70 8.62 -14.89 -5.64
C VAL A 70 7.89 -15.79 -6.64
N ALA A 71 7.93 -17.12 -6.45
CA ALA A 71 7.31 -18.05 -7.38
C ALA A 71 5.78 -17.87 -7.45
N THR A 72 5.14 -17.69 -6.30
CA THR A 72 3.68 -17.47 -6.19
C THR A 72 3.29 -16.14 -6.82
N SER A 73 3.99 -15.06 -6.46
CA SER A 73 3.70 -13.72 -6.98
C SER A 73 3.86 -13.64 -8.49
N HIS A 74 4.92 -14.24 -9.03
CA HIS A 74 5.09 -14.35 -10.49
C HIS A 74 3.94 -15.17 -11.12
N GLY A 75 3.63 -16.36 -10.60
CA GLY A 75 2.59 -17.21 -11.17
C GLY A 75 1.24 -16.49 -11.26
N LEU A 76 0.87 -15.79 -10.20
CA LEU A 76 -0.39 -15.07 -10.12
C LEU A 76 -0.38 -13.75 -10.89
N SER A 77 0.77 -13.05 -11.00
CA SER A 77 0.88 -11.90 -11.89
C SER A 77 0.62 -12.30 -13.34
N ARG A 78 1.13 -13.46 -13.79
CA ARG A 78 0.85 -14.00 -15.13
C ARG A 78 -0.60 -14.45 -15.28
N GLU A 79 -1.21 -14.99 -14.23
CA GLU A 79 -2.64 -15.30 -14.25
C GLU A 79 -3.50 -14.05 -14.47
N ALA A 80 -3.22 -12.96 -13.73
CA ALA A 80 -3.94 -11.69 -13.90
C ALA A 80 -3.87 -11.17 -15.34
N MET A 81 -2.72 -11.34 -16.01
CA MET A 81 -2.54 -10.98 -17.43
C MET A 81 -3.45 -11.73 -18.39
N ARG A 82 -4.00 -12.90 -18.02
CA ARG A 82 -4.97 -13.61 -18.88
C ARG A 82 -6.34 -12.95 -18.90
N HIS A 83 -6.64 -12.08 -17.93
CA HIS A 83 -7.96 -11.46 -17.77
C HIS A 83 -8.00 -10.01 -18.25
N VAL A 84 -6.86 -9.38 -18.56
CA VAL A 84 -6.74 -7.94 -18.85
C VAL A 84 -7.65 -7.42 -19.96
N ALA A 85 -8.01 -8.26 -20.94
CA ALA A 85 -8.91 -7.88 -22.02
C ALA A 85 -10.34 -7.55 -21.55
N HIS A 86 -10.71 -7.97 -20.35
CA HIS A 86 -12.04 -7.77 -19.78
C HIS A 86 -12.05 -6.78 -18.60
N LEU A 87 -10.88 -6.26 -18.21
CA LEU A 87 -10.74 -5.35 -17.08
C LEU A 87 -10.97 -3.89 -17.48
N THR A 88 -11.21 -3.03 -16.49
CA THR A 88 -11.15 -1.59 -16.70
C THR A 88 -9.73 -1.15 -17.10
N PRO A 89 -9.56 0.03 -17.74
CA PRO A 89 -8.23 0.54 -18.09
C PRO A 89 -7.27 0.63 -16.88
N LYS A 90 -7.77 1.11 -15.72
CA LYS A 90 -6.96 1.21 -14.50
C LYS A 90 -6.49 -0.16 -14.00
N GLU A 91 -7.38 -1.13 -13.93
CA GLU A 91 -7.03 -2.50 -13.50
C GLU A 91 -6.07 -3.18 -14.47
N ALA A 92 -6.27 -3.01 -15.78
CA ALA A 92 -5.34 -3.50 -16.79
C ALA A 92 -3.96 -2.85 -16.64
N ALA A 93 -3.89 -1.55 -16.37
CA ALA A 93 -2.63 -0.85 -16.15
C ALA A 93 -1.90 -1.36 -14.90
N LEU A 94 -2.62 -1.60 -13.79
CA LEU A 94 -2.07 -2.22 -12.58
C LEU A 94 -1.57 -3.65 -12.83
N CYS A 95 -2.32 -4.46 -13.58
CA CYS A 95 -1.92 -5.81 -13.98
C CYS A 95 -0.66 -5.79 -14.86
N ASN A 96 -0.49 -4.79 -15.71
CA ASN A 96 0.74 -4.62 -16.49
C ASN A 96 1.92 -4.19 -15.59
N ALA A 97 1.71 -3.24 -14.68
CA ALA A 97 2.77 -2.74 -13.80
C ALA A 97 3.35 -3.84 -12.89
N ILE A 98 2.50 -4.67 -12.28
CA ILE A 98 2.94 -5.72 -11.34
C ILE A 98 3.87 -6.77 -12.00
N GLN A 99 3.85 -6.89 -13.34
CA GLN A 99 4.78 -7.77 -14.05
C GLN A 99 6.25 -7.34 -13.90
N SER A 100 6.51 -6.04 -13.74
CA SER A 100 7.85 -5.50 -13.50
C SER A 100 8.36 -5.83 -12.10
N ARG A 101 7.45 -6.02 -11.15
CA ARG A 101 7.80 -6.39 -9.76
C ARG A 101 8.22 -7.85 -9.66
N TYR A 102 7.60 -8.72 -10.47
CA TYR A 102 7.85 -10.16 -10.49
C TYR A 102 8.21 -10.63 -11.91
N PRO A 103 9.42 -10.33 -12.40
CA PRO A 103 9.83 -10.65 -13.77
C PRO A 103 10.11 -12.14 -14.01
N SER A 104 10.44 -12.91 -12.96
CA SER A 104 10.72 -14.35 -13.03
C SER A 104 10.12 -15.10 -11.84
N ARG A 105 9.99 -16.43 -11.98
CA ARG A 105 9.68 -17.36 -10.88
C ARG A 105 10.88 -17.60 -9.96
N ASP A 106 12.08 -17.33 -10.47
CA ASP A 106 13.33 -17.50 -9.73
C ASP A 106 13.64 -16.25 -8.91
N ILE A 107 14.33 -16.43 -7.78
CA ILE A 107 14.78 -15.34 -6.94
C ILE A 107 15.71 -14.43 -7.77
N PRO A 108 15.39 -13.12 -7.89
CA PRO A 108 16.29 -12.17 -8.54
C PRO A 108 17.63 -12.10 -7.82
N PHE A 109 18.70 -11.99 -8.58
CA PHE A 109 20.02 -11.68 -8.02
C PHE A 109 20.04 -10.28 -7.37
N ASP A 110 19.25 -9.35 -7.92
CA ASP A 110 19.08 -8.00 -7.41
C ASP A 110 17.60 -7.59 -7.46
N PHE A 111 17.03 -7.30 -6.29
CA PHE A 111 15.66 -6.80 -6.17
C PHE A 111 15.56 -5.29 -6.45
N GLU A 112 16.64 -4.54 -6.37
CA GLU A 112 16.65 -3.08 -6.61
C GLU A 112 16.21 -2.77 -8.04
N THR A 113 16.72 -3.54 -9.01
CA THR A 113 16.33 -3.42 -10.41
C THR A 113 14.83 -3.64 -10.61
N SER A 114 14.25 -4.73 -10.09
CA SER A 114 12.80 -4.98 -10.19
C SER A 114 11.97 -3.94 -9.43
N ASN A 115 12.44 -3.47 -8.28
CA ASN A 115 11.77 -2.43 -7.50
C ASN A 115 11.72 -1.10 -8.26
N ARG A 116 12.83 -0.70 -8.89
CA ARG A 116 12.90 0.51 -9.72
C ARG A 116 11.98 0.40 -10.94
N SER A 117 12.03 -0.71 -11.67
CA SER A 117 11.15 -0.94 -12.82
C SER A 117 9.67 -0.97 -12.44
N TYR A 118 9.33 -1.54 -11.27
CA TYR A 118 7.96 -1.49 -10.76
C TYR A 118 7.54 -0.07 -10.38
N ALA A 119 8.39 0.68 -9.68
CA ALA A 119 8.12 2.07 -9.32
C ALA A 119 7.89 2.95 -10.57
N GLU A 120 8.70 2.79 -11.61
CA GLU A 120 8.52 3.48 -12.89
C GLU A 120 7.22 3.10 -13.60
N ALA A 121 6.83 1.82 -13.55
CA ALA A 121 5.56 1.36 -14.12
C ALA A 121 4.36 1.93 -13.33
N MET A 122 4.43 1.92 -12.00
CA MET A 122 3.41 2.51 -11.13
C MET A 122 3.32 4.03 -11.30
N ARG A 123 4.43 4.73 -11.59
CA ARG A 123 4.39 6.16 -11.95
C ARG A 123 3.54 6.41 -13.20
N LYS A 124 3.60 5.55 -14.21
CA LYS A 124 2.74 5.68 -15.41
C LYS A 124 1.27 5.44 -15.08
N VAL A 125 0.98 4.42 -14.26
CA VAL A 125 -0.40 4.20 -13.76
C VAL A 125 -0.88 5.41 -12.97
N TYR A 126 0.01 6.01 -12.18
CA TYR A 126 -0.26 7.22 -11.43
C TYR A 126 -0.60 8.40 -12.35
N ASP A 127 0.26 8.68 -13.34
CA ASP A 127 0.08 9.79 -14.28
C ASP A 127 -1.25 9.67 -15.07
N GLU A 128 -1.69 8.43 -15.34
CA GLU A 128 -2.90 8.16 -16.12
C GLU A 128 -4.18 8.06 -15.27
N PHE A 129 -4.11 7.51 -14.05
CA PHE A 129 -5.29 7.15 -13.25
C PHE A 129 -5.31 7.65 -11.80
N GLY A 130 -4.20 8.20 -11.30
CA GLY A 130 -4.05 8.63 -9.91
C GLY A 130 -3.84 7.50 -8.87
N GLN A 131 -2.90 7.79 -7.96
CA GLN A 131 -2.36 7.17 -6.72
C GLN A 131 -2.08 5.65 -6.61
N GLU A 132 -0.83 5.28 -6.22
CA GLU A 132 -0.43 4.39 -5.08
C GLU A 132 1.11 4.46 -4.75
N GLY A 133 1.50 4.56 -3.45
CA GLY A 133 2.74 4.01 -2.84
C GLY A 133 4.04 4.85 -2.76
N LEU A 134 4.72 4.89 -1.58
CA LEU A 134 5.90 5.75 -1.26
C LEU A 134 7.04 5.02 -0.52
N ASN A 135 8.29 5.50 -0.67
CA ASN A 135 9.53 5.00 -0.04
C ASN A 135 10.17 6.03 0.95
N LYS A 136 11.26 5.70 1.64
CA LYS A 136 11.95 6.56 2.63
C LYS A 136 12.48 7.87 2.03
N MET A 137 12.21 9.01 2.70
CA MET A 137 12.33 10.35 2.11
C MET A 137 12.89 11.44 3.04
N PHE A 138 13.01 11.17 4.34
CA PHE A 138 13.54 12.11 5.35
C PHE A 138 14.76 11.53 6.07
N ASP A 139 15.68 12.40 6.46
CA ASP A 139 16.85 12.06 7.24
C ASP A 139 16.43 11.72 8.68
N PRO A 140 16.82 10.56 9.22
CA PRO A 140 16.32 10.07 10.51
C PRO A 140 16.80 10.87 11.72
N HIS A 141 17.84 11.69 11.57
CA HIS A 141 18.41 12.47 12.66
C HIS A 141 17.87 13.90 12.70
N THR A 142 17.62 14.48 11.53
CA THR A 142 17.26 15.89 11.38
C THR A 142 15.79 16.10 10.98
N GLY A 143 15.13 15.05 10.50
CA GLY A 143 13.80 15.09 9.91
C GLY A 143 13.69 15.95 8.65
N GLN A 144 14.82 16.34 8.07
CA GLN A 144 14.87 17.12 6.85
C GLN A 144 14.75 16.21 5.62
N PRO A 145 14.17 16.71 4.52
CA PRO A 145 14.28 16.12 3.18
C PRO A 145 15.69 15.57 2.88
N ILE A 146 15.82 14.29 2.54
CA ILE A 146 17.09 13.75 2.02
C ILE A 146 17.34 14.37 0.65
N VAL A 147 18.52 14.95 0.44
CA VAL A 147 18.92 15.54 -0.85
C VAL A 147 18.83 14.49 -1.96
N GLY A 148 18.11 14.81 -3.03
CA GLY A 148 17.89 13.91 -4.18
C GLY A 148 16.78 12.87 -3.97
N SER A 149 16.17 12.80 -2.79
CA SER A 149 14.96 12.00 -2.60
C SER A 149 13.73 12.68 -3.24
N PRO A 150 12.71 11.91 -3.65
CA PRO A 150 11.48 12.46 -4.22
C PRO A 150 10.52 13.06 -3.17
N VAL A 151 11.02 13.40 -1.97
CA VAL A 151 10.22 13.84 -0.83
C VAL A 151 9.25 14.97 -1.15
N HIS A 152 9.65 15.98 -1.92
CA HIS A 152 8.78 17.10 -2.27
C HIS A 152 7.69 16.72 -3.28
N GLU A 153 8.03 15.90 -4.27
CA GLU A 153 7.05 15.36 -5.24
C GLU A 153 5.98 14.56 -4.50
N VAL A 154 6.41 13.77 -3.52
CA VAL A 154 5.57 12.88 -2.75
C VAL A 154 4.72 13.59 -1.71
N THR A 155 5.30 14.54 -0.95
CA THR A 155 4.52 15.38 -0.02
C THR A 155 3.42 16.09 -0.80
N LYS A 156 3.79 16.72 -1.93
CA LYS A 156 2.84 17.41 -2.80
C LYS A 156 1.75 16.47 -3.30
N LEU A 157 2.13 15.27 -3.75
CA LEU A 157 1.20 14.24 -4.22
C LEU A 157 0.14 13.88 -3.17
N LEU A 158 0.58 13.58 -1.94
CA LEU A 158 -0.33 13.20 -0.86
C LEU A 158 -1.22 14.37 -0.44
N GLU A 159 -0.65 15.56 -0.31
CA GLU A 159 -1.40 16.77 0.07
C GLU A 159 -2.41 17.19 -1.00
N ASP A 160 -2.05 17.08 -2.28
CA ASP A 160 -2.97 17.33 -3.39
C ASP A 160 -4.09 16.29 -3.40
N GLY A 161 -3.77 15.01 -3.15
CA GLY A 161 -4.78 13.96 -2.98
C GLY A 161 -5.77 14.27 -1.85
N LEU A 162 -5.28 14.72 -0.70
CA LEU A 162 -6.11 15.09 0.46
C LEU A 162 -7.00 16.32 0.24
N LYS A 163 -6.89 17.03 -0.89
CA LYS A 163 -7.87 18.05 -1.29
C LYS A 163 -9.18 17.43 -1.76
N ASP A 164 -9.14 16.20 -2.27
CA ASP A 164 -10.33 15.45 -2.67
C ASP A 164 -11.04 14.84 -1.43
N PRO A 165 -12.33 15.14 -1.21
CA PRO A 165 -13.12 14.52 -0.13
C PRO A 165 -13.14 13.00 -0.13
N ALA A 166 -13.02 12.34 -1.29
CA ALA A 166 -12.94 10.88 -1.39
C ALA A 166 -11.63 10.36 -0.77
N CYS A 167 -10.51 11.04 -1.00
CA CYS A 167 -9.21 10.68 -0.45
C CYS A 167 -9.15 10.88 1.08
N ARG A 168 -9.92 11.83 1.63
CA ARG A 168 -10.05 12.03 3.09
C ARG A 168 -10.74 10.89 3.84
N LYS A 169 -11.28 9.91 3.12
CA LYS A 169 -11.84 8.66 3.67
C LYS A 169 -11.06 7.42 3.25
N HIS A 170 -9.98 7.61 2.48
CA HIS A 170 -9.21 6.51 1.93
C HIS A 170 -8.13 6.09 2.92
N LEU A 171 -8.32 4.92 3.55
CA LEU A 171 -7.45 4.38 4.59
C LEU A 171 -5.96 4.40 4.20
N GLY A 172 -5.62 3.91 3.01
CA GLY A 172 -4.24 3.90 2.52
C GLY A 172 -3.61 5.28 2.37
N ILE A 173 -4.35 6.31 1.96
CA ILE A 173 -3.81 7.66 1.74
C ILE A 173 -3.52 8.31 3.09
N LEU A 174 -4.50 8.25 4.00
CA LEU A 174 -4.34 8.77 5.36
C LEU A 174 -3.18 8.08 6.07
N HIS A 175 -3.15 6.74 6.00
CA HIS A 175 -2.09 5.92 6.59
C HIS A 175 -0.71 6.25 6.03
N LEU A 176 -0.56 6.29 4.70
CA LEU A 176 0.73 6.59 4.06
C LEU A 176 1.17 8.03 4.32
N TYR A 177 0.26 8.99 4.42
CA TYR A 177 0.62 10.38 4.76
C TYR A 177 1.10 10.51 6.20
N ILE A 178 0.48 9.81 7.15
CA ILE A 178 0.96 9.77 8.54
C ILE A 178 2.38 9.19 8.57
N HIS A 179 2.61 8.01 7.98
CA HIS A 179 3.96 7.42 7.92
C HIS A 179 4.97 8.31 7.21
N HIS A 180 4.57 8.97 6.12
CA HIS A 180 5.44 9.88 5.40
C HIS A 180 5.89 11.04 6.29
N MET A 181 4.98 11.61 7.08
CA MET A 181 5.24 12.78 7.92
C MET A 181 5.86 12.47 9.29
N GLU A 182 5.84 11.22 9.75
CA GLU A 182 6.47 10.79 11.02
C GLU A 182 7.95 11.16 11.13
N MET A 183 8.67 11.09 10.02
CA MET A 183 10.08 11.43 9.98
C MET A 183 10.32 12.88 9.58
N SER A 184 9.27 13.70 9.44
CA SER A 184 9.41 15.12 9.10
C SER A 184 9.81 15.94 10.32
N ALA A 185 10.56 17.01 10.11
CA ALA A 185 10.80 18.04 11.12
C ALA A 185 9.53 18.83 11.50
N ASN A 186 8.43 18.67 10.76
CA ASN A 186 7.14 19.28 11.07
C ASN A 186 5.99 18.25 10.99
N PRO A 187 5.96 17.24 11.89
CA PRO A 187 4.99 16.14 11.81
C PRO A 187 3.56 16.59 12.12
N ALA A 188 3.39 17.70 12.86
CA ALA A 188 2.09 18.24 13.27
C ALA A 188 1.15 18.55 12.10
N VAL A 189 1.67 18.79 10.89
CA VAL A 189 0.84 19.04 9.70
C VAL A 189 -0.02 17.84 9.30
N ALA A 190 0.34 16.63 9.74
CA ALA A 190 -0.41 15.41 9.46
C ALA A 190 -1.48 15.08 10.51
N LEU A 191 -1.59 15.84 11.62
CA LEU A 191 -2.62 15.62 12.65
C LEU A 191 -4.06 15.60 12.08
N PRO A 192 -4.46 16.48 11.15
CA PRO A 192 -5.80 16.40 10.55
C PRO A 192 -6.06 15.08 9.81
N ALA A 193 -5.03 14.49 9.18
CA ALA A 193 -5.16 13.19 8.54
C ALA A 193 -5.23 12.05 9.56
N ALA A 194 -4.50 12.18 10.68
CA ALA A 194 -4.58 11.25 11.80
C ALA A 194 -5.99 11.20 12.41
N ASP A 195 -6.61 12.35 12.63
CA ASP A 195 -7.98 12.44 13.16
C ASP A 195 -9.01 11.85 12.20
N LEU A 196 -8.81 12.01 10.89
CA LEU A 196 -9.63 11.35 9.88
C LEU A 196 -9.46 9.83 9.89
N LEU A 197 -8.27 9.31 10.20
CA LEU A 197 -7.99 7.87 10.21
C LEU A 197 -8.56 7.16 11.45
N ARG A 198 -8.49 7.79 12.63
CA ARG A 198 -8.89 7.21 13.93
C ARG A 198 -10.21 6.41 13.91
N PRO A 199 -11.31 6.91 13.30
CA PRO A 199 -12.59 6.20 13.34
C PRO A 199 -12.77 5.14 12.23
N LEU A 200 -11.87 5.05 11.24
CA LEU A 200 -12.15 4.33 9.98
C LEU A 200 -11.87 2.83 10.03
N CYS A 201 -10.99 2.34 10.91
CA CYS A 201 -10.60 0.92 10.96
C CYS A 201 -10.41 0.44 12.41
N PRO A 202 -11.50 0.21 13.16
CA PRO A 202 -11.46 -0.02 14.60
C PRO A 202 -10.78 -1.34 15.02
N ASP A 203 -10.81 -2.37 14.17
CA ASP A 203 -10.16 -3.67 14.42
C ASP A 203 -8.82 -3.83 13.67
N GLY A 204 -8.44 -2.86 12.83
CA GLY A 204 -7.13 -2.79 12.21
C GLY A 204 -6.09 -2.30 13.20
N GLY A 205 -5.54 -3.20 14.02
CA GLY A 205 -4.61 -2.88 15.11
C GLY A 205 -3.53 -1.86 14.72
N HIS A 206 -2.87 -2.04 13.57
CA HIS A 206 -1.89 -1.09 13.04
C HIS A 206 -2.50 0.28 12.73
N LEU A 207 -3.54 0.33 11.88
CA LEU A 207 -4.19 1.58 11.44
C LEU A 207 -4.77 2.39 12.60
N LYS A 208 -5.30 1.71 13.63
CA LYS A 208 -5.80 2.34 14.85
C LYS A 208 -4.69 2.99 15.68
N HIS A 209 -3.52 2.37 15.68
CA HIS A 209 -2.33 2.85 16.38
C HIS A 209 -1.65 4.00 15.64
N MET A 210 -1.65 4.00 14.30
CA MET A 210 -0.93 4.97 13.47
C MET A 210 -1.03 6.44 13.92
N PRO A 211 -2.21 6.98 14.25
CA PRO A 211 -2.34 8.34 14.77
C PRO A 211 -1.45 8.64 16.00
N SER A 212 -1.20 7.66 16.88
CA SER A 212 -0.41 7.84 18.10
C SER A 212 1.06 8.16 17.83
N HIS A 213 1.59 7.81 16.65
CA HIS A 213 2.94 8.20 16.27
C HIS A 213 3.10 9.72 16.22
N LEU A 214 2.10 10.42 15.69
CA LEU A 214 2.14 11.88 15.65
C LEU A 214 1.88 12.48 17.03
N ASP A 215 0.93 11.92 17.79
CA ASP A 215 0.60 12.38 19.16
C ASP A 215 1.86 12.44 20.04
N VAL A 216 2.66 11.36 20.04
CA VAL A 216 3.93 11.28 20.77
C VAL A 216 4.95 12.32 20.28
N LEU A 217 5.03 12.57 18.98
CA LEU A 217 5.98 13.52 18.39
C LEU A 217 5.62 14.97 18.67
N VAL A 218 4.33 15.30 18.79
CA VAL A 218 3.85 16.68 19.04
C VAL A 218 3.61 16.97 20.52
N GLY A 219 3.52 15.94 21.36
CA GLY A 219 3.38 16.05 22.82
C GLY A 219 1.93 16.09 23.33
N ASP A 220 1.00 15.48 22.60
CA ASP A 220 -0.43 15.35 22.97
C ASP A 220 -0.78 13.99 23.60
#